data_AF-A0A2D4HEA0-F1
#
_entry.id   AF-A0A2D4HEA0-F1
#
_cell.length_a   1.000
_cell.length_b   1.000
_cell.length_c   1.000
_cell.angle_alpha   90.00
_cell.angle_beta   90.00
_cell.angle_gamma   90.00
#
_symmetry.space_group_name_H-M   'P 1'
#
loop_
_entity.id
_entity.type
_entity.pdbx_description
1 polymer ?
#
loop_
_entity_poly.entity_id
_entity_poly.type
_entity_poly.pdbx_seq_one_letter_code
_entity_poly.pdbx_strand_id
1 'polypeptide(L)'
;SLTCRVESPGDIRIWRDGTVTLNGSGAARSSPGAGKSEHSHFSETKIIESLGIIIYKALDYGLKENEERELSPPLEQLIDHMTNTVEADATKDEGYEALDEAADDEHKDNIEVIQSYRDVMKLCAAHLPTQSDAPNHYQAVCRALFAETMELYTFL
;
A
#
# COMPACT_ATOMS: atom_id res chain seq x y z
N SER A 1 15.30 -2.56 -7.26
CA SER A 1 13.95 -3.03 -7.55
C SER A 1 13.52 -4.00 -6.47
N LEU A 2 12.35 -3.79 -5.86
CA LEU A 2 11.74 -4.73 -4.92
C LEU A 2 11.31 -5.98 -5.71
N THR A 3 11.70 -7.16 -5.26
CA THR A 3 11.57 -8.41 -6.04
C THR A 3 10.57 -9.40 -5.45
N CYS A 4 9.78 -9.04 -4.44
CA CYS A 4 8.87 -9.99 -3.79
C CYS A 4 7.58 -9.35 -3.30
N ARG A 5 6.51 -10.15 -3.33
CA ARG A 5 5.20 -9.89 -2.71
C ARG A 5 5.36 -9.67 -1.19
N VAL A 6 4.49 -8.87 -0.60
CA VAL A 6 4.37 -8.75 0.86
C VAL A 6 3.49 -9.90 1.34
N GLU A 7 4.04 -10.85 2.10
CA GLU A 7 3.32 -12.05 2.54
C GLU A 7 2.83 -11.92 3.98
N SER A 8 3.55 -11.17 4.80
CA SER A 8 3.26 -10.99 6.21
C SER A 8 3.64 -9.59 6.72
N PRO A 9 3.09 -9.14 7.86
CA PRO A 9 3.56 -7.92 8.52
C PRO A 9 5.06 -7.94 8.85
N GLY A 10 5.66 -9.13 9.05
CA GLY A 10 7.10 -9.29 9.30
C GLY A 10 8.00 -8.93 8.11
N ASP A 11 7.42 -8.80 6.91
CA ASP A 11 8.14 -8.33 5.72
C ASP A 11 8.31 -6.81 5.72
N ILE A 12 7.53 -6.08 6.51
CA ILE A 12 7.60 -4.62 6.63
C ILE A 12 8.48 -4.26 7.83
N ARG A 13 9.58 -3.55 7.59
CA ARG A 13 10.43 -3.00 8.66
C ARG A 13 10.27 -1.51 8.78
N ILE A 14 10.04 -1.04 10.01
CA ILE A 14 10.09 0.36 10.39
C ILE A 14 11.42 0.60 11.11
N TRP A 15 12.19 1.59 10.66
CA TRP A 15 13.50 1.92 11.18
C TRP A 15 13.44 3.08 12.17
N ARG A 16 14.49 3.22 13.00
CA ARG A 16 14.62 4.28 14.01
C ARG A 16 14.50 5.69 13.43
N ASP A 17 14.95 5.90 12.20
CA ASP A 17 14.90 7.19 11.51
C ASP A 17 13.53 7.48 10.88
N GLY A 18 12.58 6.54 10.95
CA GLY A 18 11.27 6.63 10.33
C GLY A 18 11.22 6.11 8.89
N THR A 19 12.32 5.56 8.36
CA THR A 19 12.31 4.87 7.07
C THR A 19 11.48 3.59 7.18
N VAL A 20 10.75 3.23 6.12
CA VAL A 20 10.03 1.96 6.01
C VAL A 20 10.55 1.19 4.81
N THR A 21 10.91 -0.08 5.01
CA THR A 21 11.44 -0.93 3.94
C THR A 21 10.73 -2.27 3.91
N LEU A 22 10.56 -2.83 2.71
CA LEU A 22 10.18 -4.22 2.55
C LEU A 22 11.41 -5.12 2.54
N ASN A 23 11.35 -6.23 3.28
CA ASN A 23 12.32 -7.29 3.18
C ASN A 23 12.20 -7.96 1.83
N GLY A 24 13.21 -7.77 0.99
CA GLY A 24 13.39 -8.61 -0.18
C GLY A 24 13.61 -10.06 0.27
N SER A 25 12.57 -10.89 0.26
CA SER A 25 12.73 -12.34 0.23
C SER A 25 13.34 -12.70 -1.13
N GLY A 26 14.67 -12.60 -1.20
CA GLY A 26 15.39 -12.65 -2.48
C GLY A 26 16.91 -12.55 -2.37
N ALA A 27 17.49 -12.53 -1.18
CA ALA A 27 18.87 -12.93 -0.96
C ALA A 27 18.89 -14.10 0.04
N ALA A 28 18.22 -15.19 -0.32
CA ALA A 28 18.72 -16.49 0.09
C ALA A 28 20.19 -16.49 -0.32
N ARG A 29 21.06 -16.58 0.69
CA ARG A 29 22.49 -16.88 0.57
C ARG A 29 22.69 -17.73 -0.68
N SER A 30 23.27 -17.17 -1.71
CA SER A 30 23.70 -17.92 -2.88
C SER A 30 24.84 -18.84 -2.42
N SER A 31 24.47 -19.99 -1.84
CA SER A 31 25.32 -21.16 -1.85
C SER A 31 25.58 -21.50 -3.31
N PRO A 32 26.84 -21.59 -3.74
CA PRO A 32 27.15 -21.94 -5.13
C PRO A 32 26.87 -23.44 -5.31
N GLY A 33 25.63 -23.79 -5.64
CA GLY A 33 25.26 -25.18 -5.87
C GLY A 33 23.77 -25.39 -6.12
N ALA A 34 23.44 -25.52 -7.42
CA ALA A 34 22.24 -26.15 -7.97
C ALA A 34 20.87 -25.44 -7.78
N GLY A 35 20.24 -25.15 -8.91
CA GLY A 35 18.83 -24.77 -9.03
C GLY A 35 18.63 -23.35 -9.51
N LYS A 36 18.16 -23.18 -10.76
CA LYS A 36 17.76 -21.88 -11.31
C LYS A 36 16.60 -21.34 -10.47
N SER A 37 16.86 -20.36 -9.60
CA SER A 37 15.80 -19.59 -8.96
C SER A 37 15.22 -18.67 -10.02
N GLU A 38 14.03 -19.02 -10.52
CA GLU A 38 13.20 -18.09 -11.27
C GLU A 38 12.85 -16.94 -10.33
N HIS A 39 13.63 -15.86 -10.41
CA HIS A 39 13.26 -14.59 -9.79
C HIS A 39 11.99 -14.11 -10.52
N SER A 40 10.83 -14.49 -9.98
CA SER A 40 9.54 -14.00 -10.45
C SER A 40 9.53 -12.49 -10.25
N HIS A 41 9.68 -11.73 -11.34
CA HIS A 41 9.52 -10.28 -11.32
C HIS A 41 8.04 -9.98 -11.03
N PHE A 42 7.75 -9.49 -9.83
CA PHE A 42 6.43 -8.98 -9.49
C PHE A 42 6.24 -7.59 -10.11
N SER A 43 5.07 -7.33 -10.68
CA SER A 43 4.68 -5.97 -11.08
C SER A 43 4.48 -5.09 -9.85
N GLU A 44 4.65 -3.77 -10.00
CA GLU A 44 4.39 -2.82 -8.91
C GLU A 44 2.97 -3.00 -8.36
N THR A 45 1.99 -3.20 -9.24
CA THR A 45 0.58 -3.44 -8.89
C THR A 45 0.40 -4.63 -7.95
N LYS A 46 1.07 -5.77 -8.19
CA LYS A 46 0.98 -6.94 -7.30
C LYS A 46 1.61 -6.69 -5.93
N ILE A 47 2.67 -5.89 -5.88
CA ILE A 47 3.30 -5.49 -4.62
C ILE A 47 2.37 -4.55 -3.85
N ILE A 48 1.78 -3.57 -4.55
CA ILE A 48 0.79 -2.63 -3.99
C ILE A 48 -0.43 -3.37 -3.45
N GLU A 49 -0.98 -4.32 -4.21
CA GLU A 49 -2.09 -5.18 -3.79
C GLU A 49 -1.75 -5.93 -2.51
N SER A 50 -0.62 -6.64 -2.49
CA SER A 50 -0.20 -7.37 -1.30
C SER A 50 0.06 -6.45 -0.11
N LEU A 51 0.58 -5.25 -0.33
CA LEU A 51 0.78 -4.25 0.72
C LEU A 51 -0.57 -3.75 1.26
N GLY A 52 -1.53 -3.44 0.39
CA GLY A 52 -2.88 -2.99 0.79
C GLY A 52 -3.57 -4.01 1.67
N ILE A 53 -3.49 -5.30 1.32
CA ILE A 53 -4.04 -6.41 2.12
C ILE A 53 -3.39 -6.45 3.52
N ILE A 54 -2.06 -6.31 3.61
CA ILE A 54 -1.34 -6.37 4.88
C ILE A 54 -1.66 -5.15 5.76
N ILE A 55 -1.79 -3.96 5.17
CA ILE A 55 -2.20 -2.76 5.89
C ILE A 55 -3.63 -2.91 6.42
N TYR A 56 -4.57 -3.40 5.60
CA TYR A 56 -5.95 -3.67 6.04
C TYR A 56 -5.97 -4.65 7.23
N LYS A 57 -5.25 -5.77 7.14
CA LYS A 57 -5.12 -6.74 8.24
C LYS A 57 -4.50 -6.14 9.50
N ALA A 58 -3.58 -5.19 9.37
CA ALA A 58 -2.99 -4.51 10.51
C ALA A 58 -3.99 -3.56 11.20
N LEU A 59 -4.88 -2.92 10.43
CA LEU A 59 -5.94 -2.05 10.97
C LEU A 59 -7.01 -2.83 11.75
N ASP A 60 -7.33 -4.04 11.28
CA ASP A 60 -8.30 -4.96 11.89
C ASP A 60 -7.67 -5.88 12.97
N TYR A 61 -6.39 -5.69 13.29
CA TYR A 61 -5.71 -6.55 14.25
C TYR A 61 -6.39 -6.52 15.63
N GLY A 62 -6.82 -7.70 16.10
CA GLY A 62 -7.47 -7.89 17.39
C GLY A 62 -9.00 -7.81 17.38
N LEU A 63 -9.62 -7.57 16.22
CA LEU A 63 -11.08 -7.67 16.04
C LEU A 63 -11.52 -9.12 15.82
N LYS A 64 -12.81 -9.39 16.06
CA LYS A 64 -13.45 -10.67 15.72
C LYS A 64 -13.80 -10.72 14.24
N GLU A 65 -14.01 -11.92 13.70
CA GLU A 65 -14.37 -12.13 12.27
C GLU A 65 -15.67 -11.45 11.83
N ASN A 66 -16.55 -11.10 12.76
CA ASN A 66 -17.82 -10.43 12.50
C ASN A 66 -17.81 -8.93 12.87
N GLU A 67 -16.64 -8.38 13.19
CA GLU A 67 -16.41 -6.99 13.56
C GLU A 67 -15.40 -6.40 12.58
N GLU A 68 -15.73 -5.27 11.97
CA GLU A 68 -14.85 -4.56 11.04
C GLU A 68 -14.57 -3.17 11.58
N ARG A 69 -13.38 -2.63 11.29
CA ARG A 69 -13.03 -1.28 11.70
C ARG A 69 -13.65 -0.26 10.76
N GLU A 70 -14.39 0.70 11.30
CA GLU A 70 -14.84 1.87 10.53
C GLU A 70 -13.63 2.74 10.16
N LEU A 71 -13.35 2.84 8.86
CA LEU A 71 -12.29 3.69 8.31
C LEU A 71 -12.86 5.04 7.87
N SER A 72 -12.01 6.06 7.81
CA SER A 72 -12.39 7.31 7.16
C SER A 72 -12.54 7.07 5.64
N PRO A 73 -13.52 7.70 4.95
CA PRO A 73 -13.75 7.46 3.53
C PRO A 73 -12.50 7.56 2.64
N PRO A 74 -11.57 8.54 2.83
CA PRO A 74 -10.36 8.61 2.01
C PRO A 74 -9.39 7.43 2.19
N LEU A 75 -9.34 6.85 3.39
CA LEU A 75 -8.47 5.71 3.71
C LEU A 75 -9.06 4.41 3.17
N GLU A 76 -10.38 4.23 3.31
CA GLU A 76 -11.12 3.11 2.73
C GLU A 76 -10.91 3.06 1.21
N GLN A 77 -11.14 4.19 0.52
CA GLN A 77 -10.92 4.30 -0.92
C GLN A 77 -9.48 3.97 -1.34
N LEU A 78 -8.47 4.45 -0.60
CA LEU A 78 -7.07 4.12 -0.89
C LEU A 78 -6.82 2.60 -0.78
N ILE A 79 -7.30 1.98 0.30
CA ILE A 79 -7.12 0.54 0.52
C ILE A 79 -7.85 -0.24 -0.57
N ASP A 80 -9.09 0.13 -0.90
CA ASP A 80 -9.85 -0.49 -1.98
C ASP A 80 -9.13 -0.39 -3.32
N HIS A 81 -8.60 0.78 -3.69
CA HIS A 81 -7.84 0.91 -4.93
C HIS A 81 -6.52 0.12 -4.91
N MET A 82 -5.91 -0.05 -3.74
CA MET A 82 -4.71 -0.88 -3.60
C MET A 82 -5.04 -2.36 -3.74
N THR A 83 -6.15 -2.84 -3.15
CA THR A 83 -6.51 -4.27 -3.12
C THR A 83 -7.33 -4.73 -4.33
N ASN A 84 -7.99 -3.81 -5.05
CA ASN A 84 -8.80 -4.11 -6.24
C ASN A 84 -8.06 -3.84 -7.55
N THR A 85 -6.76 -4.15 -7.65
CA THR A 85 -6.05 -4.12 -8.94
C THR A 85 -6.53 -5.28 -9.81
N VAL A 86 -7.71 -5.11 -10.40
CA VAL A 86 -8.49 -6.12 -11.11
C VAL A 86 -7.68 -6.90 -12.14
N GLU A 87 -7.90 -8.21 -12.16
CA GLU A 87 -7.81 -9.01 -13.37
C GLU A 87 -8.61 -8.32 -14.48
N ALA A 88 -7.92 -7.61 -15.37
CA ALA A 88 -8.49 -7.04 -16.57
C ALA A 88 -8.75 -8.12 -17.64
N ASP A 89 -9.43 -9.22 -17.26
CA ASP A 89 -9.85 -10.28 -18.17
C ASP A 89 -11.27 -10.78 -17.82
N ALA A 90 -12.26 -9.91 -17.91
CA ALA A 90 -13.66 -10.28 -18.04
C ALA A 90 -14.48 -9.14 -18.68
N THR A 91 -14.65 -9.24 -20.01
CA THR A 91 -15.78 -8.73 -20.81
C THR A 91 -16.24 -7.30 -20.54
N LYS A 92 -15.67 -6.33 -21.29
CA LYS A 92 -16.36 -5.08 -21.63
C LYS A 92 -17.54 -5.39 -22.53
N ASP A 93 -18.74 -5.43 -21.96
CA ASP A 93 -20.01 -5.36 -22.68
C ASP A 93 -20.32 -3.88 -22.96
N GLU A 94 -20.38 -3.52 -24.24
CA GLU A 94 -20.61 -2.16 -24.71
C GLU A 94 -22.09 -1.78 -24.54
N GLY A 95 -22.39 -0.92 -23.55
CA GLY A 95 -23.74 -0.44 -23.27
C GLY A 95 -23.86 1.09 -23.32
N TYR A 96 -24.07 1.62 -24.54
CA TYR A 96 -24.83 2.82 -24.94
C TYR A 96 -24.62 4.18 -24.21
N GLU A 97 -24.20 5.18 -24.98
CA GLU A 97 -24.07 6.60 -24.59
C GLU A 97 -25.41 7.28 -24.24
N ALA A 98 -25.39 8.10 -23.20
CA ALA A 98 -26.27 9.26 -23.09
C ALA A 98 -25.47 10.46 -22.55
N LEU A 99 -25.22 11.42 -23.45
CA LEU A 99 -24.61 12.72 -23.19
C LEU A 99 -25.62 13.58 -22.40
N ASP A 100 -25.24 14.09 -21.23
CA ASP A 100 -25.84 15.31 -20.68
C ASP A 100 -24.78 16.14 -19.95
N GLU A 101 -24.72 17.41 -20.30
CA GLU A 101 -23.67 18.35 -19.93
C GLU A 101 -23.90 18.95 -18.54
N ALA A 102 -22.84 19.04 -17.74
CA ALA A 102 -22.62 20.18 -16.85
C ALA A 102 -21.13 20.26 -16.51
N ALA A 103 -20.48 21.31 -17.01
CA ALA A 103 -19.14 21.70 -16.66
C ALA A 103 -19.08 22.12 -15.17
N ASP A 104 -18.22 21.47 -14.40
CA ASP A 104 -17.58 22.12 -13.25
C ASP A 104 -16.11 21.73 -13.22
N ASP A 105 -15.27 22.75 -13.26
CA ASP A 105 -13.82 22.70 -13.33
C ASP A 105 -13.24 22.46 -11.92
N GLU A 106 -13.23 21.19 -11.51
CA GLU A 106 -12.25 20.70 -10.55
C GLU A 106 -11.60 19.45 -11.16
N HIS A 107 -10.39 19.60 -11.70
CA HIS A 107 -9.46 18.48 -11.85
C HIS A 107 -9.07 17.96 -10.46
N LYS A 108 -10.03 17.35 -9.74
CA LYS A 108 -9.72 16.23 -8.88
C LYS A 108 -9.31 15.14 -9.84
N ASP A 109 -8.00 14.92 -9.93
CA ASP A 109 -7.44 13.71 -10.51
C ASP A 109 -8.09 12.52 -9.77
N ASN A 110 -9.25 12.07 -10.26
CA ASN A 110 -9.89 10.84 -9.83
C ASN A 110 -8.96 9.73 -10.31
N ILE A 111 -7.94 9.42 -9.51
CA ILE A 111 -7.10 8.25 -9.70
C ILE A 111 -8.00 7.05 -9.39
N GLU A 112 -8.83 6.67 -10.35
CA GLU A 112 -9.73 5.51 -10.24
C GLU A 112 -8.93 4.19 -10.20
N VAL A 113 -7.66 4.23 -10.64
CA VAL A 113 -6.80 3.04 -10.75
C VAL A 113 -5.37 3.37 -10.31
N ILE A 114 -4.88 2.65 -9.29
CA ILE A 114 -3.47 2.69 -8.87
C ILE A 114 -2.65 1.77 -9.77
N GLN A 115 -1.70 2.34 -10.52
CA GLN A 115 -0.85 1.57 -11.44
C GLN A 115 0.62 1.57 -11.03
N SER A 116 1.03 2.48 -10.15
CA SER A 116 2.41 2.66 -9.73
C SER A 116 2.54 3.09 -8.27
N TYR A 117 3.73 2.93 -7.69
CA TYR A 117 4.02 3.46 -6.34
C TYR A 117 3.80 4.97 -6.24
N ARG A 118 4.02 5.69 -7.35
CA ARG A 118 3.82 7.15 -7.39
C ARG A 118 2.35 7.52 -7.19
N ASP A 119 1.43 6.71 -7.68
CA ASP A 119 -0.01 6.98 -7.55
C ASP A 119 -0.43 6.80 -6.08
N VAL A 120 0.05 5.74 -5.41
CA VAL A 120 -0.12 5.56 -3.96
C VAL A 120 0.43 6.76 -3.20
N MET A 121 1.67 7.19 -3.50
CA MET A 121 2.28 8.33 -2.82
C MET A 121 1.51 9.64 -3.03
N LYS A 122 0.93 9.86 -4.21
CA LYS A 122 0.08 11.04 -4.49
C LYS A 122 -1.20 11.01 -3.64
N LEU A 123 -1.87 9.87 -3.58
CA LEU A 123 -3.08 9.71 -2.77
C LEU A 123 -2.80 9.92 -1.28
N CYS A 124 -1.69 9.37 -0.77
CA CYS A 124 -1.23 9.65 0.59
C CYS A 124 -0.96 11.15 0.79
N ALA A 125 -0.22 11.80 -0.10
CA ALA A 125 0.09 13.22 0.03
C ALA A 125 -1.17 14.10 0.03
N ALA A 126 -2.19 13.76 -0.76
CA ALA A 126 -3.48 14.44 -0.81
C ALA A 126 -4.28 14.38 0.51
N HIS A 127 -3.94 13.46 1.43
CA HIS A 127 -4.53 13.41 2.76
C HIS A 127 -4.08 14.56 3.66
N LEU A 128 -2.95 15.21 3.35
CA LEU A 128 -2.42 16.32 4.15
C LEU A 128 -2.95 17.66 3.63
N PRO A 129 -3.22 18.64 4.53
CA PRO A 129 -3.56 20.00 4.12
C PRO A 129 -2.50 20.63 3.21
N THR A 130 -1.23 20.31 3.48
CA THR A 130 -0.06 20.74 2.69
C THR A 130 0.63 19.51 2.13
N GLN A 131 0.34 19.16 0.88
CA GLN A 131 0.85 17.92 0.26
C GLN A 131 2.39 17.84 0.23
N SER A 132 3.08 18.98 0.11
CA SER A 132 4.55 19.03 0.13
C SER A 132 5.18 18.60 1.45
N ASP A 133 4.40 18.58 2.54
CA ASP A 133 4.88 18.14 3.85
C ASP A 133 4.91 16.62 3.98
N ALA A 134 4.32 15.87 3.04
CA ALA A 134 4.18 14.42 3.09
C ALA A 134 5.47 13.65 3.42
N PRO A 135 6.64 13.95 2.81
CA PRO A 135 7.87 13.23 3.14
C PRO A 135 8.26 13.38 4.62
N ASN A 136 8.19 14.61 5.15
CA ASN A 136 8.56 14.89 6.53
C ASN A 136 7.51 14.35 7.52
N HIS A 137 6.24 14.51 7.19
CA HIS A 137 5.12 14.07 8.00
C HIS A 137 5.14 12.54 8.19
N TYR A 138 5.13 11.76 7.11
CA TYR A 138 5.07 10.31 7.21
C TYR A 138 6.33 9.71 7.82
N GLN A 139 7.51 10.30 7.58
CA GLN A 139 8.74 9.90 8.27
C GLN A 139 8.64 10.16 9.79
N ALA A 140 8.07 11.30 10.20
CA ALA A 140 7.87 11.61 11.62
C ALA A 140 6.89 10.66 12.30
N VAL A 141 5.77 10.31 11.63
CA VAL A 141 4.80 9.31 12.10
C VAL A 141 5.49 7.96 12.36
N CYS A 142 6.25 7.46 11.38
CA CYS A 142 6.94 6.17 11.51
C CYS A 142 8.03 6.19 12.58
N ARG A 143 8.75 7.32 12.73
CA ARG A 143 9.75 7.52 13.78
C ARG A 143 9.13 7.50 15.17
N ALA A 144 7.98 8.16 15.35
CA ALA A 144 7.24 8.16 16.62
C ALA A 144 6.74 6.74 16.95
N LEU A 145 6.12 6.05 16.00
CA LEU A 145 5.67 4.66 16.16
C LEU A 145 6.82 3.72 16.58
N PHE A 146 8.00 3.86 15.96
CA PHE A 146 9.18 3.09 16.35
C PHE A 146 9.59 3.38 17.80
N ALA A 147 9.65 4.67 18.18
CA ALA A 147 10.04 5.06 19.53
C ALA A 147 9.08 4.49 20.59
N GLU A 148 7.77 4.68 20.40
CA GLU A 148 6.73 4.16 21.31
C GLU A 148 6.77 2.64 21.43
N THR A 149 6.94 1.93 20.30
CA THR A 149 7.06 0.46 20.30
C THR A 149 8.32 -0.01 21.02
N MET A 150 9.43 0.71 20.87
CA MET A 150 10.68 0.37 21.56
C MET A 150 10.62 0.65 23.05
N GLU A 151 9.92 1.69 23.49
CA GLU A 151 9.65 1.90 24.91
C GLU A 151 8.91 0.68 25.47
N LEU A 152 7.83 0.22 24.84
CA LEU A 152 7.10 -0.99 25.28
C LEU A 152 8.01 -2.22 25.31
N TYR A 153 8.83 -2.44 24.29
CA TYR A 153 9.76 -3.57 24.23
C TYR A 153 10.84 -3.52 25.31
N THR A 154 11.26 -2.34 25.78
CA THR A 154 12.23 -2.23 26.87
C THR A 154 11.64 -2.57 28.24
N PHE A 155 10.32 -2.51 28.39
CA PHE A 155 9.64 -2.73 29.67
C PHE A 155 8.92 -4.08 29.79
N LEU A 156 8.65 -4.78 28.67
CA LEU A 156 8.03 -6.12 28.62
C LEU A 156 9.08 -7.23 28.50
#